data_AF-A0A853EIG2-F1
#
_entry.id   AF-A0A853EIG2-F1
#
_cell.length_a   1.000
_cell.length_b   1.000
_cell.length_c   1.000
_cell.angle_alpha   90.00
_cell.angle_beta   90.00
_cell.angle_gamma   90.00
#
_symmetry.space_group_name_H-M   'P 1'
#
loop_
_entity.id
_entity.type
_entity.pdbx_description
1 polymer ?
#
loop_
_entity_poly.entity_id
_entity_poly.type
_entity_poly.pdbx_seq_one_letter_code
_entity_poly.pdbx_strand_id
1 'polypeptide(L)'
;MEPGDSGTGSPADRAPDGSATGRHVVVRGESLWSITAGLLPQDAGNAGIARAWPVLYRANAQTIGPDPSLITPGTVLTIPADLPGLEPAAGAQPG
;
A
#
# COMPACT_ATOMS: atom_id res chain seq x y z
N MET A 1 16.83 35.67 -16.79
CA MET A 1 17.61 34.64 -16.08
C MET A 1 17.19 34.67 -14.62
N GLU A 2 16.29 33.76 -14.24
CA GLU A 2 16.25 33.01 -12.97
C GLU A 2 15.29 31.80 -13.20
N PRO A 3 15.42 30.71 -12.42
CA PRO A 3 15.41 29.33 -12.92
C PRO A 3 14.17 28.49 -12.55
N GLY A 4 13.90 27.45 -13.35
CA GLY A 4 13.42 26.15 -12.91
C GLY A 4 12.07 26.05 -12.19
N ASP A 5 10.97 26.11 -12.94
CA ASP A 5 9.73 25.43 -12.52
C ASP A 5 9.91 23.92 -12.74
N SER A 6 10.58 23.28 -11.78
CA SER A 6 10.45 21.83 -11.58
C SER A 6 9.08 21.60 -10.97
N GLY A 7 8.04 21.65 -11.80
CA GLY A 7 6.72 21.15 -11.48
C GLY A 7 6.86 19.74 -10.93
N THR A 8 6.73 19.68 -9.62
CA THR A 8 6.89 18.51 -8.76
C THR A 8 6.03 17.39 -9.32
N GLY A 9 6.65 16.24 -9.58
CA GLY A 9 5.96 15.03 -10.01
C GLY A 9 4.76 14.79 -9.12
N SER A 10 3.57 14.90 -9.70
CA SER A 10 2.35 14.44 -9.09
C SER A 10 2.01 13.10 -9.75
N PRO A 11 2.46 11.96 -9.22
CA PRO A 11 1.82 10.68 -9.51
C PRO A 11 0.43 10.57 -8.84
N ALA A 12 -0.19 11.70 -8.47
CA ALA A 12 -1.50 11.75 -7.84
C ALA A 12 -2.66 11.32 -8.77
N ASP A 13 -2.39 11.08 -10.07
CA ASP A 13 -3.35 10.49 -11.01
C ASP A 13 -3.23 8.95 -11.06
N ARG A 14 -3.23 8.31 -9.89
CA ARG A 14 -3.53 6.89 -9.80
C ARG A 14 -4.24 6.59 -8.49
N ALA A 15 -5.32 7.33 -8.23
CA ALA A 15 -6.36 6.76 -7.39
C ALA A 15 -7.03 5.66 -8.23
N PRO A 16 -6.89 4.36 -7.92
CA PRO A 16 -7.82 3.40 -8.48
C PRO A 16 -9.18 3.70 -7.84
N ASP A 17 -10.08 4.23 -8.65
CA ASP A 17 -11.48 4.37 -8.30
C ASP A 17 -12.04 3.00 -7.93
N GLY A 18 -12.47 2.84 -6.67
CA GLY A 18 -13.42 1.82 -6.26
C GLY A 18 -12.88 0.40 -6.11
N SER A 19 -13.03 -0.12 -4.90
CA SER A 19 -12.76 -1.50 -4.48
C SER A 19 -11.28 -1.87 -4.34
N ALA A 20 -10.85 -1.84 -3.07
CA ALA A 20 -9.66 -2.45 -2.49
C ALA A 20 -9.59 -3.99 -2.67
N THR A 21 -9.71 -4.47 -3.91
CA THR A 21 -9.43 -5.85 -4.33
C THR A 21 -8.56 -5.75 -5.56
N GLY A 22 -7.36 -5.20 -5.37
CA GLY A 22 -6.38 -4.96 -6.41
C GLY A 22 -5.27 -6.00 -6.40
N ARG A 23 -4.54 -6.10 -7.52
CA ARG A 23 -3.21 -6.69 -7.55
C ARG A 23 -2.21 -5.55 -7.69
N HIS A 24 -1.23 -5.48 -6.78
CA HIS A 24 -0.14 -4.50 -6.86
C HIS A 24 1.11 -5.17 -7.41
N VAL A 25 1.72 -4.58 -8.43
CA VAL A 25 3.00 -5.06 -8.96
C VAL A 25 4.11 -4.28 -8.28
N VAL A 26 4.98 -4.98 -7.57
CA VAL A 26 6.11 -4.36 -6.85
C VAL A 26 7.05 -3.72 -7.85
N VAL A 27 7.35 -2.44 -7.66
CA VAL A 27 8.38 -1.74 -8.45
C VAL A 27 9.72 -1.74 -7.73
N ARG A 28 10.80 -1.46 -8.47
CA ARG A 28 12.15 -1.46 -7.92
C ARG A 28 12.27 -0.41 -6.81
N GLY A 29 12.66 -0.84 -5.61
CA GLY A 29 12.84 0.01 -4.43
C GLY A 29 11.62 0.08 -3.52
N GLU A 30 10.51 -0.55 -3.87
CA GLU A 30 9.37 -0.68 -2.96
C GLU A 30 9.59 -1.79 -1.92
N SER A 31 9.09 -1.53 -0.72
CA SER A 31 9.00 -2.49 0.37
C SER A 31 7.54 -2.72 0.70
N LEU A 32 7.21 -3.88 1.29
CA LEU A 32 5.85 -4.17 1.76
C LEU A 32 5.27 -3.01 2.59
N TRP A 33 6.11 -2.38 3.41
CA TRP A 33 5.73 -1.18 4.17
C TRP A 33 5.29 -0.02 3.27
N SER A 34 6.12 0.37 2.29
CA SER A 34 5.81 1.49 1.37
C SER A 34 4.61 1.18 0.48
N ILE A 35 4.48 -0.07 0.02
CA ILE A 35 3.33 -0.53 -0.76
C ILE A 35 2.07 -0.40 0.09
N THR A 36 2.11 -0.93 1.33
CA THR A 36 0.97 -0.83 2.26
C THR A 36 0.64 0.62 2.58
N ALA A 37 1.64 1.48 2.75
CA ALA A 37 1.46 2.91 2.98
C ALA A 37 0.78 3.61 1.79
N GLY A 38 1.06 3.21 0.55
CA GLY A 38 0.38 3.71 -0.63
C GLY A 38 -1.01 3.14 -0.86
N LEU A 39 -1.33 1.96 -0.29
CA LEU A 39 -2.65 1.35 -0.35
C LEU A 39 -3.62 1.96 0.66
N LEU A 40 -3.11 2.34 1.83
CA LEU A 40 -3.92 2.92 2.90
C LEU A 40 -4.25 4.39 2.63
N PRO A 41 -5.41 4.87 3.11
CA PRO A 41 -5.69 6.30 3.11
C PRO A 41 -4.68 7.04 3.99
N GLN A 42 -4.42 8.30 3.65
CA GLN A 42 -3.50 9.19 4.38
C GLN A 42 -3.79 9.29 5.90
N ASP A 43 -5.02 8.98 6.32
CA ASP A 43 -5.48 8.98 7.71
C ASP A 43 -5.07 7.73 8.52
N ALA A 44 -4.69 6.62 7.85
CA ALA A 44 -4.36 5.36 8.54
C ALA A 44 -3.09 5.46 9.42
N GLY A 45 -2.22 6.43 9.12
CA GLY A 45 -0.97 6.67 9.82
C GLY A 45 -0.03 5.46 9.88
N ASN A 46 1.11 5.62 10.57
CA ASN A 46 2.09 4.53 10.72
C ASN A 46 1.52 3.33 11.49
N ALA A 47 0.58 3.56 12.41
CA ALA A 47 -0.03 2.50 13.20
C ALA A 47 -0.95 1.60 12.34
N GLY A 48 -1.70 2.18 11.40
CA GLY A 48 -2.49 1.43 10.42
C GLY A 48 -1.58 0.63 9.50
N ILE A 49 -0.51 1.25 8.98
CA ILE A 49 0.48 0.56 8.14
C ILE A 49 1.08 -0.64 8.87
N ALA A 50 1.52 -0.45 10.13
CA ALA A 50 2.09 -1.51 10.98
C ALA A 50 1.18 -2.73 11.17
N ARG A 51 -0.15 -2.51 11.17
CA ARG A 51 -1.17 -3.56 11.28
C ARG A 51 -1.52 -4.18 9.93
N ALA A 52 -1.46 -3.41 8.86
CA ALA A 52 -1.87 -3.81 7.52
C ALA A 52 -0.79 -4.57 6.74
N TRP A 53 0.48 -4.14 6.82
CA TRP A 53 1.57 -4.79 6.09
C TRP A 53 1.76 -6.27 6.43
N PRO A 54 1.58 -6.76 7.69
CA PRO A 54 1.69 -8.19 7.97
C PRO A 54 0.49 -8.98 7.43
N VAL A 55 -0.69 -8.36 7.28
CA VAL A 55 -1.85 -8.98 6.63
C VAL A 55 -1.59 -9.15 5.13
N LEU A 56 -1.05 -8.10 4.49
CA LEU A 56 -0.59 -8.16 3.11
C LEU A 56 0.46 -9.27 2.90
N TYR A 57 1.46 -9.33 3.79
CA TYR A 57 2.50 -10.34 3.72
C TYR A 57 1.92 -11.75 3.86
N ARG A 58 1.06 -12.02 4.85
CA ARG A 58 0.47 -13.35 5.03
C ARG A 58 -0.33 -13.82 3.81
N ALA A 59 -1.08 -12.92 3.18
CA ALA A 59 -1.80 -13.21 1.94
C ALA A 59 -0.87 -13.56 0.77
N ASN A 60 0.35 -13.03 0.78
CA ASN A 60 1.35 -13.18 -0.29
C ASN A 60 2.59 -13.98 0.13
N ALA A 61 2.61 -14.59 1.32
CA ALA A 61 3.81 -15.23 1.88
C ALA A 61 4.28 -16.40 1.01
N GLN A 62 3.34 -17.07 0.34
CA GLN A 62 3.63 -18.12 -0.64
C GLN A 62 4.35 -17.60 -1.89
N THR A 63 4.17 -16.32 -2.23
CA THR A 63 4.78 -15.67 -3.40
C THR A 63 6.08 -14.94 -3.04
N ILE A 64 6.11 -14.25 -1.90
CA ILE A 64 7.27 -13.47 -1.44
C ILE A 64 8.34 -14.38 -0.83
N GLY A 65 7.93 -15.48 -0.19
CA GLY A 65 8.82 -16.34 0.59
C GLY A 65 8.92 -15.89 2.05
N PRO A 66 9.85 -16.49 2.81
CA PRO A 66 9.98 -16.30 4.26
C PRO A 66 10.47 -14.91 4.68
N ASP A 67 11.10 -14.19 3.74
CA ASP A 67 11.70 -12.89 4.00
C ASP A 67 10.90 -11.77 3.30
N PRO A 68 10.13 -10.96 4.06
CA PRO A 68 9.36 -9.86 3.50
C PRO A 68 10.23 -8.77 2.84
N SER A 69 11.50 -8.68 3.24
CA SER A 69 12.50 -7.76 2.69
C SER A 69 13.08 -8.23 1.35
N LEU A 70 12.90 -9.51 0.98
CA LEU A 70 13.40 -10.08 -0.28
C LEU A 70 12.38 -9.98 -1.42
N ILE A 71 11.35 -9.16 -1.25
CA ILE A 71 10.36 -8.93 -2.30
C ILE A 71 11.04 -8.41 -3.58
N THR A 72 10.81 -9.11 -4.69
CA THR A 72 11.46 -8.80 -5.97
C THR A 72 10.58 -7.90 -6.82
N PRO A 73 11.17 -6.93 -7.55
CA PRO A 73 10.41 -6.12 -8.49
C PRO A 73 9.80 -7.00 -9.59
N GLY A 74 8.54 -6.74 -9.93
CA GLY A 74 7.73 -7.59 -10.80
C GLY A 74 6.88 -8.62 -10.04
N THR A 75 7.05 -8.75 -8.73
CA THR A 75 6.18 -9.59 -7.90
C THR A 75 4.78 -9.00 -7.86
N VAL A 76 3.78 -9.82 -8.20
CA VAL A 76 2.37 -9.46 -8.12
C VAL A 76 1.86 -9.80 -6.73
N LEU A 77 1.58 -8.77 -5.94
CA LEU A 77 0.94 -8.88 -4.64
C LEU A 77 -0.57 -8.81 -4.78
N THR A 78 -1.26 -9.77 -4.20
CA THR A 78 -2.71 -9.73 -4.02
C THR A 78 -3.04 -8.87 -2.81
N ILE A 79 -3.85 -7.83 -2.99
CA ILE A 79 -4.31 -6.98 -1.89
C ILE A 79 -5.57 -7.63 -1.31
N PRO A 80 -5.54 -8.16 -0.07
CA PRO A 80 -6.73 -8.71 0.56
C PRO A 80 -7.72 -7.59 0.87
N ALA A 81 -9.02 -7.86 0.67
CA ALA A 81 -10.08 -6.90 1.01
C ALA A 81 -10.23 -6.68 2.54
N ASP A 82 -9.73 -7.62 3.35
CA ASP A 82 -9.69 -7.56 4.81
C ASP A 82 -8.50 -6.73 5.35
N LEU A 83 -7.77 -6.02 4.48
CA LEU A 83 -6.62 -5.24 4.93
C LEU A 83 -7.09 -4.16 5.93
N PRO A 84 -6.59 -4.16 7.19
CA PRO A 84 -7.06 -3.23 8.19
C PRO A 84 -6.71 -1.80 7.77
N GLY A 85 -7.73 -0.94 7.66
CA GLY A 85 -7.60 0.44 7.20
C GLY A 85 -8.01 0.69 5.75
N LEU A 86 -8.34 -0.37 4.98
CA LEU A 86 -9.12 -0.24 3.73
C LEU A 86 -10.64 -0.19 3.99
N GLU A 87 -11.04 -0.35 5.25
CA GLU A 87 -12.41 -0.20 5.73
C GLU A 87 -12.95 1.19 5.35
N PRO A 88 -14.04 1.29 4.56
CA PRO A 88 -14.67 2.56 4.23
C PRO A 88 -15.42 3.08 5.47
N ALA A 89 -14.73 3.75 6.39
CA ALA A 89 -15.34 4.49 7.49
C ALA A 89 -16.56 3.79 8.14
N ALA A 90 -16.49 2.48 8.39
CA ALA A 90 -17.60 1.73 8.97
C ALA A 90 -17.30 1.47 10.45
N GLY A 91 -17.74 2.41 11.30
CA GLY A 91 -17.67 2.33 12.75
C GLY A 91 -16.83 3.48 13.30
N ALA A 92 -17.41 4.63 13.65
CA ALA A 92 -18.03 4.76 14.97
C ALA A 92 -17.38 3.79 15.97
N GLN A 93 -16.37 4.24 16.70
CA GLN A 93 -16.05 3.66 18.00
C GLN A 93 -17.10 4.18 18.99
N PRO A 94 -18.08 3.37 19.46
CA PRO A 94 -18.87 3.76 20.61
C PRO A 94 -18.11 3.42 21.90
N GLY A 95 -18.10 4.37 22.85
CA GLY A 95 -17.94 4.11 24.29
C GLY A 95 -16.67 4.63 24.92
#